data_AF-A0A8D5AKW5-F1
#
_entry.id   AF-A0A8D5AKW5-F1
#
_cell.length_a   1.000
_cell.length_b   1.000
_cell.length_c   1.000
_cell.angle_alpha   90.00
_cell.angle_beta   90.00
_cell.angle_gamma   90.00
#
_symmetry.space_group_name_H-M   'P 1'
#
loop_
_entity.id
_entity.type
_entity.pdbx_description
1 polymer ?
#
loop_
_entity_poly.entity_id
_entity_poly.type
_entity_poly.pdbx_seq_one_letter_code
_entity_poly.pdbx_strand_id
1 'polypeptide(L)'
;MLKRASLLALRLLLPACLGLASTAHALDPGRADGTLTAEGQTVRLTEAYAWRHDGRELNRPELRILLTDRAVPEDLPAGPLAMLPQRWAQTGRLRGVLLRQDLRLPSKPWKVQPLLPRGGKPGELAKLPYRLSPDRHRIAGDIALESDDLRLRAAFDAPLFQDEAVSQSLAGGQARASAPASALAAFNEAWRHADWKALSDYATAEKRREMDELIQAHQRELAAASPEDRARIAEGLLSVVDDEAKTRGDVLRVVQRGRRAVILRRRLGPQNLRLENDRWKVDY
;
A
#
# COMPACT_ATOMS: atom_id res chain seq x y z
N MET A 1 -50.51 50.71 -9.63
CA MET A 1 -50.06 51.56 -10.74
C MET A 1 -48.58 51.33 -10.98
N LEU A 2 -48.22 50.88 -12.19
CA LEU A 2 -46.97 51.11 -12.94
C LEU A 2 -45.61 50.77 -12.27
N LYS A 3 -44.64 50.07 -12.88
CA LYS A 3 -44.36 49.78 -14.30
C LYS A 3 -43.38 48.60 -14.42
N ARG A 4 -43.63 47.76 -15.44
CA ARG A 4 -42.72 46.75 -16.03
C ARG A 4 -41.63 47.45 -16.87
N ALA A 5 -40.40 46.92 -16.88
CA ALA A 5 -39.34 46.98 -17.93
C ALA A 5 -38.01 46.58 -17.23
N SER A 6 -37.12 45.73 -17.72
CA SER A 6 -36.75 45.42 -19.10
C SER A 6 -36.31 43.97 -19.24
N LEU A 7 -36.88 43.31 -20.24
CA LEU A 7 -36.32 42.14 -20.92
C LEU A 7 -35.08 42.55 -21.75
N LEU A 8 -34.31 41.52 -22.14
CA LEU A 8 -33.40 41.47 -23.28
C LEU A 8 -32.04 42.18 -23.14
N ALA A 9 -31.01 41.39 -22.78
CA ALA A 9 -29.79 41.24 -23.60
C ALA A 9 -28.76 40.37 -22.84
N LEU A 10 -28.91 39.04 -22.87
CA LEU A 10 -27.79 38.15 -22.55
C LEU A 10 -27.60 37.16 -23.71
N ARG A 11 -27.17 37.73 -24.85
CA ARG A 11 -26.70 36.97 -26.01
C ARG A 11 -25.31 36.43 -25.69
N LEU A 12 -25.25 35.11 -25.61
CA LEU A 12 -24.20 34.24 -26.16
C LEU A 12 -22.74 34.74 -26.04
N LEU A 13 -22.09 34.31 -24.96
CA LEU A 13 -20.71 33.86 -25.01
C LEU A 13 -20.68 32.47 -24.39
N LEU A 14 -20.92 31.43 -25.20
CA LEU A 14 -20.40 30.09 -24.92
C LEU A 14 -18.92 30.16 -25.30
N PRO A 15 -17.96 30.21 -24.37
CA PRO A 15 -16.60 29.90 -24.73
C PRO A 15 -16.59 28.42 -25.10
N ALA A 16 -16.19 28.12 -26.34
CA ALA A 16 -15.85 26.77 -26.77
C ALA A 16 -14.66 26.29 -25.93
N CYS A 17 -14.94 25.75 -24.75
CA CYS A 17 -14.04 24.87 -24.02
C CYS A 17 -13.97 23.55 -24.81
N LEU A 18 -13.35 23.59 -25.98
CA LEU A 18 -12.77 22.43 -26.64
C LEU A 18 -11.67 21.96 -25.70
N GLY A 19 -12.09 21.15 -24.72
CA GLY A 19 -11.21 20.49 -23.79
C GLY A 19 -10.18 19.75 -24.61
N LEU A 20 -8.92 20.14 -24.42
CA LEU A 20 -7.79 19.25 -24.61
C LEU A 20 -8.01 18.09 -23.63
N ALA A 21 -8.85 17.14 -24.03
CA ALA A 21 -8.93 15.85 -23.38
C ALA A 21 -7.55 15.26 -23.60
N SER A 22 -6.66 15.44 -22.61
CA SER A 22 -5.42 14.70 -22.54
C SER A 22 -5.79 13.26 -22.79
N THR A 23 -5.37 12.73 -23.93
CA THR A 23 -5.48 11.31 -24.22
C THR A 23 -4.65 10.64 -23.15
N ALA A 24 -5.31 10.25 -22.07
CA ALA A 24 -4.73 9.39 -21.06
C ALA A 24 -4.39 8.11 -21.82
N HIS A 25 -3.14 8.01 -22.27
CA HIS A 25 -2.62 6.79 -22.84
C HIS A 25 -2.70 5.77 -21.71
N ALA A 26 -3.78 4.98 -21.72
CA ALA A 26 -3.91 3.83 -20.87
C ALA A 26 -2.67 2.98 -21.15
N LEU A 27 -1.78 2.87 -20.17
CA LEU A 27 -0.61 2.02 -20.28
C LEU A 27 -1.11 0.60 -20.57
N ASP A 28 -0.55 -0.03 -21.60
CA ASP A 28 -0.91 -1.40 -21.95
C ASP A 28 -0.67 -2.31 -20.72
N PRO A 29 -1.71 -3.00 -20.20
CA PRO A 29 -1.60 -3.81 -19.01
C PRO A 29 -0.47 -4.83 -19.13
N GLY A 30 0.27 -5.02 -18.04
CA GLY A 30 1.36 -5.98 -18.02
C GLY A 30 0.86 -7.41 -17.93
N ARG A 31 1.53 -8.32 -18.64
CA ARG A 31 1.14 -9.72 -18.75
C ARG A 31 2.22 -10.64 -18.19
N ALA A 32 1.79 -11.75 -17.62
CA ALA A 32 2.63 -12.87 -17.26
C ALA A 32 2.11 -14.15 -17.93
N ASP A 33 3.01 -15.08 -18.23
CA ASP A 33 2.67 -16.44 -18.59
C ASP A 33 3.57 -17.40 -17.82
N GLY A 34 2.96 -18.17 -16.91
CA GLY A 34 3.71 -19.05 -16.04
C GLY A 34 2.93 -19.60 -14.86
N THR A 35 3.66 -20.26 -13.98
CA THR A 35 3.13 -20.90 -12.79
C THR A 35 4.03 -20.66 -11.59
N LEU A 36 3.39 -20.46 -10.45
CA LEU A 36 3.97 -20.51 -9.12
C LEU A 36 3.46 -21.77 -8.42
N THR A 37 4.36 -22.60 -7.90
CA THR A 37 4.02 -23.70 -6.99
C THR A 37 4.70 -23.45 -5.64
N ALA A 38 3.92 -23.34 -4.57
CA ALA A 38 4.42 -23.22 -3.21
C ALA A 38 3.42 -23.80 -2.22
N GLU A 39 3.91 -24.44 -1.14
CA GLU A 39 3.06 -25.05 -0.10
C GLU A 39 2.00 -26.02 -0.68
N GLY A 40 2.36 -26.78 -1.72
CA GLY A 40 1.47 -27.71 -2.42
C GLY A 40 0.39 -27.04 -3.29
N GLN A 41 0.34 -25.71 -3.36
CA GLN A 41 -0.59 -24.96 -4.20
C GLN A 41 0.09 -24.56 -5.50
N THR A 42 -0.60 -24.72 -6.62
CA THR A 42 -0.16 -24.20 -7.93
C THR A 42 -1.07 -23.06 -8.37
N VAL A 43 -0.48 -21.94 -8.75
CA VAL A 43 -1.13 -20.70 -9.17
C VAL A 43 -0.65 -20.36 -10.58
N ARG A 44 -1.59 -20.21 -11.52
CA ARG A 44 -1.29 -19.66 -12.85
C ARG A 44 -1.12 -18.15 -12.73
N LEU A 45 -0.03 -17.62 -13.29
CA LEU A 45 0.26 -16.19 -13.33
C LEU A 45 -0.16 -15.64 -14.69
N THR A 46 -0.94 -14.56 -14.70
CA THR A 46 -1.50 -13.96 -15.91
C THR A 46 -1.21 -12.47 -16.04
N GLU A 47 -1.02 -11.77 -14.92
CA GLU A 47 -0.77 -10.33 -14.91
C GLU A 47 0.61 -10.01 -14.34
N ALA A 48 1.18 -8.88 -14.77
CA ALA A 48 2.47 -8.40 -14.30
C ALA A 48 2.47 -6.90 -14.05
N TYR A 49 3.04 -6.48 -12.91
CA TYR A 49 3.17 -5.07 -12.53
C TYR A 49 4.60 -4.83 -12.06
N ALA A 50 5.24 -3.77 -12.53
CA ALA A 50 6.56 -3.40 -12.07
C ALA A 50 6.58 -2.00 -11.46
N TRP A 51 7.22 -1.88 -10.31
CA TRP A 51 7.26 -0.63 -9.55
C TRP A 51 8.69 -0.30 -9.13
N ARG A 52 9.15 0.89 -9.50
CA ARG A 52 10.40 1.46 -9.02
C ARG A 52 10.14 2.33 -7.80
N HIS A 53 10.48 1.80 -6.63
CA HIS A 53 10.45 2.55 -5.38
C HIS A 53 11.74 3.33 -5.21
N ASP A 54 11.68 4.65 -5.06
CA ASP A 54 12.89 5.49 -4.91
C ASP A 54 13.52 5.39 -3.50
N GLY A 55 12.78 4.84 -2.54
CA GLY A 55 13.26 4.58 -1.19
C GLY A 55 13.52 5.79 -0.30
N ARG A 56 13.08 7.01 -0.66
CA ARG A 56 13.45 8.23 0.12
C ARG A 56 12.94 8.22 1.56
N GLU A 57 11.91 7.45 1.86
CA GLU A 57 11.37 7.25 3.20
C GLU A 57 12.31 6.41 4.07
N LEU A 58 12.75 5.26 3.56
CA LEU A 58 13.49 4.24 4.31
C LEU A 58 14.96 4.14 3.90
N ASN A 59 15.44 5.06 3.07
CA ASN A 59 16.73 5.03 2.40
C ASN A 59 17.00 3.69 1.68
N ARG A 60 15.98 3.13 1.04
CA ARG A 60 16.03 1.77 0.44
C ARG A 60 15.31 1.76 -0.90
N PRO A 61 15.95 2.24 -1.98
CA PRO A 61 15.37 2.14 -3.31
C PRO A 61 15.24 0.68 -3.71
N GLU A 62 14.10 0.32 -4.29
CA GLU A 62 13.78 -1.05 -4.68
C GLU A 62 13.14 -1.12 -6.06
N LEU A 63 13.44 -2.17 -6.79
CA LEU A 63 12.62 -2.60 -7.92
C LEU A 63 11.74 -3.75 -7.44
N ARG A 64 10.44 -3.64 -7.71
CA ARG A 64 9.42 -4.63 -7.35
C ARG A 64 8.75 -5.13 -8.61
N ILE A 65 8.58 -6.43 -8.72
CA ILE A 65 7.83 -7.05 -9.80
C ILE A 65 6.79 -7.95 -9.16
N LEU A 66 5.53 -7.64 -9.38
CA LEU A 66 4.40 -8.39 -8.87
C LEU A 66 3.77 -9.18 -10.03
N LEU A 67 3.75 -10.50 -9.91
CA LEU A 67 3.10 -11.40 -10.86
C LEU A 67 1.90 -12.03 -10.17
N THR A 68 0.72 -11.97 -10.79
CA THR A 68 -0.54 -12.32 -10.12
C THR A 68 -1.45 -13.18 -10.99
N ASP A 69 -2.39 -13.87 -10.35
CA ASP A 69 -3.41 -14.72 -11.00
C ASP A 69 -4.61 -13.95 -11.55
N ARG A 70 -4.66 -12.63 -11.32
CA ARG A 70 -5.77 -11.74 -11.67
C ARG A 70 -5.33 -10.28 -11.68
N ALA A 71 -6.12 -9.42 -12.32
CA ALA A 71 -5.92 -7.99 -12.30
C ALA A 71 -6.02 -7.42 -10.86
N VAL A 72 -5.14 -6.47 -10.55
CA VAL A 72 -5.09 -5.75 -9.28
C VAL A 72 -4.88 -4.26 -9.53
N PRO A 73 -5.13 -3.37 -8.54
CA PRO A 73 -4.76 -1.97 -8.67
C PRO A 73 -3.27 -1.80 -8.98
N GLU A 74 -2.94 -0.94 -9.94
CA GLU A 74 -1.55 -0.72 -10.39
C GLU A 74 -0.63 -0.22 -9.28
N ASP A 75 -1.19 0.50 -8.30
CA ASP A 75 -0.49 1.03 -7.14
C ASP A 75 -0.36 0.03 -5.97
N LEU A 76 -0.86 -1.21 -6.13
CA LEU A 76 -0.76 -2.25 -5.12
C LEU A 76 0.69 -2.50 -4.65
N PRO A 77 1.72 -2.54 -5.53
CA PRO A 77 3.11 -2.69 -5.12
C PRO A 77 3.75 -1.41 -4.58
N ALA A 78 3.05 -0.26 -4.60
CA ALA A 78 3.60 1.04 -4.26
C ALA A 78 3.84 1.21 -2.75
N GLY A 79 4.56 2.28 -2.41
CA GLY A 79 4.79 2.70 -1.03
C GLY A 79 6.01 2.05 -0.37
N PRO A 80 6.33 2.40 0.89
CA PRO A 80 7.62 2.09 1.48
C PRO A 80 7.80 0.62 1.90
N LEU A 81 6.72 -0.06 2.31
CA LEU A 81 6.83 -1.33 3.04
C LEU A 81 6.52 -2.59 2.23
N ALA A 82 5.99 -2.49 1.01
CA ALA A 82 5.54 -3.64 0.21
C ALA A 82 4.62 -4.63 0.96
N MET A 83 3.91 -4.17 2.01
CA MET A 83 3.06 -5.02 2.85
C MET A 83 1.67 -5.23 2.28
N LEU A 84 1.16 -4.30 1.46
CA LEU A 84 -0.19 -4.41 0.93
C LEU A 84 -0.41 -5.66 0.06
N PRO A 85 0.49 -6.04 -0.87
CA PRO A 85 0.36 -7.30 -1.59
C PRO A 85 0.28 -8.52 -0.67
N GLN A 86 1.05 -8.52 0.43
CA GLN A 86 1.03 -9.61 1.42
C GLN A 86 -0.31 -9.68 2.17
N ARG A 87 -0.89 -8.55 2.59
CA ARG A 87 -2.22 -8.53 3.22
C ARG A 87 -3.32 -8.96 2.26
N TRP A 88 -3.26 -8.52 1.01
CA TRP A 88 -4.19 -8.96 -0.02
C TRP A 88 -4.10 -10.47 -0.27
N ALA A 89 -2.88 -11.01 -0.18
CA ALA A 89 -2.68 -12.45 -0.25
C ALA A 89 -3.33 -13.17 0.92
N GLN A 90 -3.06 -12.74 2.16
CA GLN A 90 -3.59 -13.32 3.40
C GLN A 90 -5.13 -13.36 3.43
N THR A 91 -5.77 -12.34 2.86
CA THR A 91 -7.24 -12.25 2.74
C THR A 91 -7.81 -12.94 1.50
N GLY A 92 -6.98 -13.64 0.71
CA GLY A 92 -7.39 -14.35 -0.50
C GLY A 92 -7.79 -13.45 -1.67
N ARG A 93 -7.59 -12.13 -1.55
CA ARG A 93 -7.86 -11.14 -2.61
C ARG A 93 -6.84 -11.22 -3.74
N LEU A 94 -5.68 -11.82 -3.49
CA LEU A 94 -4.59 -11.97 -4.44
C LEU A 94 -3.92 -13.34 -4.27
N ARG A 95 -3.48 -13.93 -5.38
CA ARG A 95 -2.46 -14.99 -5.38
C ARG A 95 -1.37 -14.66 -6.39
N GLY A 96 -0.11 -14.93 -6.05
CA GLY A 96 0.99 -14.60 -6.94
C GLY A 96 2.35 -14.63 -6.27
N VAL A 97 3.28 -13.85 -6.81
CA VAL A 97 4.63 -13.70 -6.28
C VAL A 97 5.10 -12.25 -6.39
N LEU A 98 5.77 -11.77 -5.34
CA LEU A 98 6.45 -10.48 -5.33
C LEU A 98 7.96 -10.70 -5.37
N LEU A 99 8.59 -10.19 -6.42
CA LEU A 99 10.04 -10.17 -6.60
C LEU A 99 10.57 -8.80 -6.17
N ARG A 100 11.67 -8.76 -5.41
CA ARG A 100 12.25 -7.52 -4.92
C ARG A 100 13.77 -7.50 -5.09
N GLN A 101 14.28 -6.41 -5.64
CA GLN A 101 15.71 -6.11 -5.71
C GLN A 101 16.01 -4.81 -4.95
N ASP A 102 16.98 -4.83 -4.04
CA ASP A 102 17.55 -3.61 -3.48
C ASP A 102 18.47 -2.97 -4.53
N LEU A 103 18.11 -1.76 -4.98
CA LEU A 103 18.82 -1.07 -6.06
C LEU A 103 20.15 -0.48 -5.61
N ARG A 104 20.44 -0.42 -4.29
CA ARG A 104 21.76 -0.06 -3.77
C ARG A 104 22.74 -1.22 -3.85
N LEU A 105 22.23 -2.45 -3.87
CA LEU A 105 23.00 -3.68 -3.83
C LEU A 105 22.58 -4.59 -4.99
N PRO A 106 22.78 -4.18 -6.26
CA PRO A 106 22.32 -4.93 -7.43
C PRO A 106 22.97 -6.31 -7.60
N SER A 107 24.07 -6.58 -6.89
CA SER A 107 24.72 -7.89 -6.85
C SER A 107 24.08 -8.88 -5.86
N LYS A 108 23.20 -8.41 -4.96
CA LYS A 108 22.49 -9.29 -4.03
C LYS A 108 21.38 -10.05 -4.76
N PRO A 109 21.08 -11.29 -4.34
CA PRO A 109 19.96 -12.05 -4.88
C PRO A 109 18.63 -11.28 -4.78
N TRP A 110 17.77 -11.53 -5.75
CA TRP A 110 16.38 -11.13 -5.71
C TRP A 110 15.67 -11.88 -4.59
N LYS A 111 14.89 -11.15 -3.80
CA LYS A 111 13.96 -11.78 -2.85
C LYS A 111 12.71 -12.20 -3.58
N VAL A 112 12.30 -13.45 -3.39
CA VAL A 112 11.10 -14.03 -4.00
C VAL A 112 10.12 -14.34 -2.89
N GLN A 113 9.00 -13.62 -2.84
CA GLN A 113 8.00 -13.76 -1.79
C GLN A 113 6.70 -14.32 -2.38
N PRO A 114 6.35 -15.59 -2.11
CA PRO A 114 5.04 -16.13 -2.45
C PRO A 114 3.93 -15.35 -1.75
N LEU A 115 2.91 -14.99 -2.50
CA LEU A 115 1.72 -14.29 -2.04
C LEU A 115 0.55 -15.27 -2.09
N LEU A 116 0.36 -16.02 -1.02
CA LEU A 116 -0.73 -17.00 -0.85
C LEU A 116 -1.51 -16.71 0.45
N PRO A 117 -2.76 -17.19 0.59
CA PRO A 117 -3.56 -16.98 1.81
C PRO A 117 -2.93 -17.46 3.11
N ARG A 118 -2.24 -18.61 3.06
CA ARG A 118 -1.52 -19.17 4.21
C ARG A 118 -0.07 -18.69 4.29
N GLY A 119 0.30 -17.72 3.45
CA GLY A 119 1.68 -17.37 3.18
C GLY A 119 2.41 -18.48 2.43
N GLY A 120 3.73 -18.35 2.38
CA GLY A 120 4.65 -19.35 1.88
C GLY A 120 6.06 -18.95 2.28
N LYS A 121 6.97 -19.93 2.34
CA LYS A 121 8.37 -19.63 2.64
C LYS A 121 8.98 -18.73 1.54
N PRO A 122 9.62 -17.61 1.90
CA PRO A 122 10.31 -16.79 0.92
C PRO A 122 11.52 -17.56 0.36
N GLY A 123 11.82 -17.33 -0.92
CA GLY A 123 13.01 -17.83 -1.60
C GLY A 123 13.93 -16.70 -2.05
N GLU A 124 15.06 -17.09 -2.63
CA GLU A 124 16.01 -16.17 -3.24
C GLU A 124 16.32 -16.63 -4.67
N LEU A 125 16.48 -15.66 -5.58
CA LEU A 125 16.89 -15.90 -6.95
C LEU A 125 18.20 -15.14 -7.20
N ALA A 126 19.28 -15.86 -7.46
CA ALA A 126 20.62 -15.26 -7.59
C ALA A 126 20.66 -14.14 -8.64
N LYS A 127 20.02 -14.35 -9.80
CA LYS A 127 19.90 -13.37 -10.88
C LYS A 127 18.55 -13.52 -11.57
N LEU A 128 17.94 -12.39 -11.88
CA LEU A 128 16.77 -12.32 -12.76
C LEU A 128 17.25 -11.79 -14.12
N PRO A 129 17.20 -12.57 -15.20
CA PRO A 129 17.46 -12.03 -16.53
C PRO A 129 16.25 -11.18 -16.95
N TYR A 130 16.34 -9.87 -16.74
CA TYR A 130 15.35 -8.91 -17.19
C TYR A 130 15.94 -7.92 -18.19
N ARG A 131 15.08 -7.38 -19.05
CA ARG A 131 15.37 -6.34 -20.01
C ARG A 131 14.46 -5.15 -19.74
N LEU A 132 15.06 -3.97 -19.65
CA LEU A 132 14.32 -2.72 -19.72
C LEU A 132 14.10 -2.38 -21.19
N SER A 133 12.87 -2.01 -21.52
CA SER A 133 12.55 -1.40 -22.81
C SER A 133 13.42 -0.17 -23.08
N PRO A 134 13.69 0.19 -24.35
CA PRO A 134 14.50 1.36 -24.70
C PRO A 134 13.97 2.68 -24.12
N ASP A 135 12.65 2.81 -24.05
CA ASP A 135 11.95 3.96 -23.48
C ASP A 135 11.89 3.93 -21.94
N ARG A 136 12.33 2.82 -21.32
CA ARG A 136 12.37 2.58 -19.87
C ARG A 136 10.99 2.64 -19.20
N HIS A 137 9.92 2.42 -19.96
CA HIS A 137 8.55 2.38 -19.45
C HIS A 137 8.04 0.96 -19.23
N ARG A 138 8.81 -0.06 -19.62
CA ARG A 138 8.49 -1.47 -19.41
C ARG A 138 9.70 -2.30 -18.99
N ILE A 139 9.43 -3.36 -18.25
CA ILE A 139 10.39 -4.40 -17.89
C ILE A 139 9.83 -5.76 -18.31
N ALA A 140 10.64 -6.52 -19.02
CA ALA A 140 10.31 -7.89 -19.42
C ALA A 140 11.39 -8.85 -18.92
N GLY A 141 11.02 -10.09 -18.65
CA GLY A 141 11.98 -11.09 -18.19
C GLY A 141 11.42 -12.50 -18.16
N ASP A 142 12.34 -13.44 -18.05
CA ASP A 142 12.05 -14.86 -17.94
C ASP A 142 12.61 -15.36 -16.60
N ILE A 143 11.81 -16.13 -15.88
CA ILE A 143 12.10 -16.57 -14.52
C ILE A 143 12.01 -18.08 -14.48
N ALA A 144 13.04 -18.68 -13.90
CA ALA A 144 13.04 -20.07 -13.48
C ALA A 144 13.70 -20.15 -12.11
N LEU A 145 12.94 -20.60 -11.12
CA LEU A 145 13.39 -20.88 -9.77
C LEU A 145 12.81 -22.23 -9.37
N GLU A 146 13.66 -23.09 -8.82
CA GLU A 146 13.27 -24.40 -8.30
C GLU A 146 13.97 -24.63 -6.96
N SER A 147 13.17 -24.83 -5.92
CA SER A 147 13.59 -25.28 -4.59
C SER A 147 12.54 -26.25 -4.04
N ASP A 148 12.84 -26.88 -2.90
CA ASP A 148 11.97 -27.89 -2.29
C ASP A 148 10.54 -27.36 -2.02
N ASP A 149 10.45 -26.13 -1.51
CA ASP A 149 9.19 -25.51 -1.07
C ASP A 149 8.61 -24.51 -2.09
N LEU A 150 9.36 -24.16 -3.15
CA LEU A 150 9.01 -23.10 -4.09
C LEU A 150 9.50 -23.39 -5.50
N ARG A 151 8.57 -23.44 -6.47
CA ARG A 151 8.88 -23.46 -7.90
C ARG A 151 8.20 -22.29 -8.59
N LEU A 152 8.95 -21.53 -9.38
CA LEU A 152 8.43 -20.42 -10.15
C LEU A 152 9.00 -20.50 -11.56
N ARG A 153 8.12 -20.60 -12.56
CA ARG A 153 8.50 -20.48 -13.96
C ARG A 153 7.55 -19.50 -14.63
N ALA A 154 8.06 -18.38 -15.12
CA ALA A 154 7.21 -17.37 -15.76
C ALA A 154 7.99 -16.50 -16.74
N ALA A 155 7.37 -16.15 -17.86
CA ALA A 155 7.74 -15.01 -18.69
C ALA A 155 6.82 -13.84 -18.34
N PHE A 156 7.33 -12.62 -18.36
CA PHE A 156 6.51 -11.43 -18.10
C PHE A 156 6.95 -10.22 -18.93
N ASP A 157 6.01 -9.31 -19.14
CA ASP A 157 6.22 -7.97 -19.68
C ASP A 157 5.29 -7.01 -18.92
N ALA A 158 5.86 -6.08 -18.17
CA ALA A 158 5.13 -5.21 -17.26
C ALA A 158 5.45 -3.74 -17.50
N PRO A 159 4.44 -2.83 -17.46
CA PRO A 159 4.71 -1.41 -17.35
C PRO A 159 5.48 -1.12 -16.04
N LEU A 160 6.48 -0.24 -16.14
CA LEU A 160 7.33 0.20 -15.06
C LEU A 160 6.82 1.52 -14.49
N PHE A 161 6.07 1.42 -13.40
CA PHE A 161 5.61 2.56 -12.62
C PHE A 161 6.72 3.09 -11.72
N GLN A 162 6.57 4.33 -11.26
CA GLN A 162 7.48 4.98 -10.33
C GLN A 162 6.68 5.68 -9.23
N ASP A 163 7.29 5.85 -8.05
CA ASP A 163 6.68 6.70 -7.04
C ASP A 163 6.52 8.13 -7.54
N GLU A 164 5.41 8.76 -7.17
CA GLU A 164 5.25 10.21 -7.26
C GLU A 164 6.42 10.92 -6.58
N ALA A 165 6.85 12.07 -7.08
CA ALA A 165 7.90 12.84 -6.45
C ALA A 165 7.57 13.21 -4.99
N VAL A 166 8.59 13.23 -4.13
CA VAL A 166 8.44 13.75 -2.75
C VAL A 166 8.07 15.22 -2.82
N SER A 167 6.84 15.52 -2.41
CA SER A 167 6.30 16.88 -2.32
C SER A 167 6.77 17.60 -1.04
N GLN A 168 6.92 16.87 0.07
CA GLN A 168 7.43 17.41 1.33
C GLN A 168 8.24 16.37 2.10
N SER A 169 9.30 16.80 2.78
CA SER A 169 10.03 15.99 3.76
C SER A 169 10.28 16.80 5.02
N LEU A 170 9.53 16.47 6.07
CA LEU A 170 9.53 17.18 7.35
C LEU A 170 10.27 16.34 8.40
N ALA A 171 11.00 16.98 9.30
CA ALA A 171 11.73 16.31 10.38
C ALA A 171 11.49 16.98 11.74
N GLY A 172 11.72 16.25 12.84
CA GLY A 172 11.75 16.80 14.20
C GLY A 172 10.46 17.53 14.60
N GLY A 173 10.58 18.79 15.02
CA GLY A 173 9.42 19.61 15.41
C GLY A 173 8.40 19.81 14.27
N GLN A 174 8.88 20.04 13.04
CA GLN A 174 8.01 20.23 11.87
C GLN A 174 7.23 18.95 11.52
N ALA A 175 7.90 17.79 11.62
CA ALA A 175 7.24 16.50 11.43
C ALA A 175 6.10 16.28 12.45
N ARG A 176 6.38 16.55 13.73
CA ARG A 176 5.41 16.43 14.84
C ARG A 176 4.23 17.41 14.76
N ALA A 177 4.44 18.58 14.16
CA ALA A 177 3.43 19.60 13.94
C ALA A 177 2.65 19.43 12.62
N SER A 178 3.01 18.45 11.79
CA SER A 178 2.39 18.26 10.48
C SER A 178 0.95 17.72 10.56
N ALA A 179 0.16 17.97 9.52
CA ALA A 179 -1.21 17.47 9.42
C ALA A 179 -1.29 15.92 9.43
N PRO A 180 -0.43 15.16 8.71
CA PRO A 180 -0.39 13.70 8.84
C PRO A 180 -0.10 13.22 10.26
N ALA A 181 0.86 13.85 10.96
CA ALA A 181 1.19 13.46 12.33
C ALA A 181 0.03 13.75 13.30
N SER A 182 -0.70 14.84 13.08
CA SER A 182 -1.90 15.16 13.86
C SER A 182 -3.03 14.16 13.63
N ALA A 183 -3.24 13.71 12.38
CA ALA A 183 -4.21 12.67 12.07
C ALA A 183 -3.87 11.31 12.70
N LEU A 184 -2.59 10.90 12.66
CA LEU A 184 -2.15 9.69 13.34
C LEU A 184 -2.35 9.77 14.86
N ALA A 185 -2.03 10.91 15.47
CA ALA A 185 -2.26 11.12 16.90
C ALA A 185 -3.76 11.03 17.27
N ALA A 186 -4.63 11.63 16.45
CA ALA A 186 -6.08 11.57 16.66
C ALA A 186 -6.64 10.15 16.47
N PHE A 187 -6.14 9.41 15.48
CA PHE A 187 -6.48 7.98 15.29
C PHE A 187 -6.09 7.15 16.52
N ASN A 188 -4.86 7.29 17.03
CA ASN A 188 -4.40 6.54 18.19
C ASN A 188 -5.17 6.91 19.47
N GLU A 189 -5.53 8.18 19.63
CA GLU A 189 -6.37 8.62 20.74
C GLU A 189 -7.78 8.02 20.67
N ALA A 190 -8.39 7.99 19.48
CA ALA A 190 -9.68 7.34 19.28
C ALA A 190 -9.61 5.83 19.54
N TRP A 191 -8.52 5.17 19.13
CA TRP A 191 -8.24 3.76 19.43
C TRP A 191 -8.16 3.51 20.95
N ARG A 192 -7.45 4.39 21.66
CA ARG A 192 -7.28 4.32 23.12
C ARG A 192 -8.60 4.41 23.89
N HIS A 193 -9.52 5.24 23.44
CA HIS A 193 -10.83 5.40 24.09
C HIS A 193 -11.93 4.51 23.51
N ALA A 194 -11.58 3.58 22.60
CA ALA A 194 -12.54 2.79 21.85
C ALA A 194 -13.65 3.65 21.17
N ASP A 195 -13.30 4.86 20.73
CA ASP A 195 -14.21 5.74 19.99
C ASP A 195 -14.27 5.31 18.52
N TRP A 196 -15.08 4.29 18.25
CA TRP A 196 -15.27 3.70 16.92
C TRP A 196 -15.72 4.73 15.88
N LYS A 197 -16.50 5.73 16.30
CA LYS A 197 -16.95 6.79 15.42
C LYS A 197 -15.76 7.65 15.00
N ALA A 198 -14.96 8.14 15.94
CA ALA A 198 -13.77 8.93 15.64
C ALA A 198 -12.71 8.12 14.87
N LEU A 199 -12.54 6.84 15.18
CA LEU A 199 -11.66 5.95 14.41
C LEU A 199 -12.05 5.91 12.93
N SER A 200 -13.35 5.85 12.64
CA SER A 200 -13.85 5.82 11.27
C SER A 200 -13.52 7.09 10.48
N ASP A 201 -13.43 8.23 11.16
CA ASP A 201 -13.08 9.53 10.58
C ASP A 201 -11.59 9.60 10.21
N TYR A 202 -10.72 8.93 10.97
CA TYR A 202 -9.26 8.94 10.77
C TYR A 202 -8.69 7.68 10.12
N ALA A 203 -9.51 6.69 9.75
CA ALA A 203 -9.08 5.47 9.06
C ALA A 203 -9.56 5.43 7.60
N THR A 204 -8.73 4.96 6.68
CA THR A 204 -9.18 4.63 5.31
C THR A 204 -10.20 3.49 5.34
N ALA A 205 -10.96 3.30 4.25
CA ALA A 205 -11.92 2.19 4.17
C ALA A 205 -11.24 0.81 4.31
N GLU A 206 -10.03 0.67 3.78
CA GLU A 206 -9.21 -0.53 3.95
C GLU A 206 -8.83 -0.72 5.43
N LYS A 207 -8.34 0.33 6.10
CA LYS A 207 -7.95 0.24 7.51
C LYS A 207 -9.14 -0.05 8.42
N ARG A 208 -10.34 0.49 8.14
CA ARG A 208 -11.56 0.15 8.87
C ARG A 208 -11.89 -1.34 8.79
N ARG A 209 -11.85 -1.92 7.59
CA ARG A 209 -12.09 -3.35 7.40
C ARG A 209 -11.09 -4.21 8.18
N GLU A 210 -9.81 -3.83 8.17
CA GLU A 210 -8.77 -4.50 8.96
C GLU A 210 -9.08 -4.43 10.47
N MET A 211 -9.51 -3.28 10.97
CA MET A 211 -9.91 -3.13 12.37
C MET A 211 -11.15 -3.97 12.70
N ASP A 212 -12.16 -3.97 11.84
CA ASP A 212 -13.37 -4.78 12.02
C ASP A 212 -13.04 -6.28 12.09
N GLU A 213 -12.14 -6.76 11.22
CA GLU A 213 -11.66 -8.14 11.22
C GLU A 213 -10.90 -8.48 12.52
N LEU A 214 -10.04 -7.57 13.00
CA LEU A 214 -9.32 -7.72 14.26
C LEU A 214 -10.28 -7.79 15.45
N ILE A 215 -11.27 -6.90 15.50
CA ILE A 215 -12.30 -6.87 16.55
C ILE A 215 -13.09 -8.17 16.54
N GLN A 216 -13.53 -8.65 15.37
CA GLN A 216 -14.26 -9.91 15.25
C GLN A 216 -13.41 -11.13 15.63
N ALA A 217 -12.12 -11.15 15.28
CA ALA A 217 -11.20 -12.19 15.70
C ALA A 217 -11.06 -12.21 17.23
N HIS A 218 -10.87 -11.04 17.84
CA HIS A 218 -10.74 -10.89 19.28
C HIS A 218 -12.03 -11.28 20.04
N GLN A 219 -13.20 -10.90 19.52
CA GLN A 219 -14.48 -11.30 20.09
C GLN A 219 -14.67 -12.82 20.08
N ARG A 220 -14.25 -13.50 19.00
CA ARG A 220 -14.27 -14.97 18.91
C ARG A 220 -13.31 -15.61 19.91
N GLU A 221 -12.12 -15.04 20.07
CA GLU A 221 -11.13 -15.50 21.04
C GLU A 221 -11.65 -15.37 22.48
N LEU A 222 -12.19 -14.19 22.85
CA LEU A 222 -12.81 -13.95 24.15
C LEU A 222 -14.00 -14.89 24.41
N ALA A 223 -14.82 -15.17 23.40
CA ALA A 223 -15.95 -16.08 23.53
C ALA A 223 -15.49 -17.53 23.82
N ALA A 224 -14.38 -17.96 23.23
CA ALA A 224 -13.79 -19.29 23.43
C ALA A 224 -12.91 -19.40 24.69
N ALA A 225 -12.46 -18.27 25.25
CA ALA A 225 -11.54 -18.22 26.39
C ALA A 225 -12.22 -18.51 27.75
N SER A 226 -11.46 -19.12 28.66
CA SER A 226 -11.83 -19.26 30.07
C SER A 226 -11.94 -17.87 30.76
N PRO A 227 -12.65 -17.74 31.89
CA PRO A 227 -12.71 -16.47 32.62
C PRO A 227 -11.33 -15.89 32.98
N GLU A 228 -10.36 -16.73 33.33
CA GLU A 228 -8.98 -16.31 33.66
C GLU A 228 -8.23 -15.81 32.41
N ASP A 229 -8.40 -16.48 31.28
CA ASP A 229 -7.74 -16.08 30.03
C ASP A 229 -8.35 -14.79 29.45
N ARG A 230 -9.65 -14.54 29.65
CA ARG A 230 -10.31 -13.29 29.20
C ARG A 230 -9.67 -12.05 29.80
N ALA A 231 -9.31 -12.07 31.08
CA ALA A 231 -8.64 -10.95 31.74
C ALA A 231 -7.26 -10.69 31.12
N ARG A 232 -6.48 -11.75 30.87
CA ARG A 232 -5.16 -11.66 30.23
C ARG A 232 -5.24 -11.15 28.80
N ILE A 233 -6.24 -11.62 28.04
CA ILE A 233 -6.50 -11.20 26.65
C ILE A 233 -6.88 -9.71 26.60
N ALA A 234 -7.74 -9.25 27.52
CA ALA A 234 -8.13 -7.84 27.61
C ALA A 234 -6.95 -6.93 27.99
N GLU A 235 -6.12 -7.36 28.95
CA GLU A 235 -4.91 -6.63 29.35
C GLU A 235 -3.88 -6.55 28.21
N GLY A 236 -3.69 -7.65 27.47
CA GLY A 236 -2.84 -7.68 26.28
C GLY A 236 -3.27 -6.67 25.22
N LEU A 237 -4.57 -6.57 24.95
CA LEU A 237 -5.09 -5.60 23.99
C LEU A 237 -4.83 -4.15 24.43
N LEU A 238 -5.07 -3.85 25.71
CA LEU A 238 -4.82 -2.52 26.27
C LEU A 238 -3.34 -2.14 26.21
N SER A 239 -2.42 -3.09 26.41
CA SER A 239 -0.98 -2.82 26.32
C SER A 239 -0.53 -2.43 24.90
N VAL A 240 -1.09 -3.08 23.86
CA VAL A 240 -0.80 -2.74 22.45
C VAL A 240 -1.30 -1.33 22.13
N VAL A 241 -2.51 -1.01 22.61
CA VAL A 241 -3.15 0.30 22.45
C VAL A 241 -2.31 1.41 23.13
N ASP A 242 -1.84 1.17 24.35
CA ASP A 242 -1.08 2.15 25.12
C ASP A 242 0.31 2.45 24.54
N ASP A 243 0.96 1.45 23.96
CA ASP A 243 2.25 1.63 23.27
C ASP A 243 2.07 2.43 21.96
N GLU A 244 0.94 2.27 21.26
CA GLU A 244 0.59 3.08 20.09
C GLU A 244 0.12 4.51 20.44
N ALA A 245 -0.42 4.73 21.64
CA ALA A 245 -0.93 6.06 22.04
C ALA A 245 0.19 7.06 22.41
N LYS A 246 1.37 6.59 22.84
CA LYS A 246 2.51 7.47 23.23
C LYS A 246 3.23 8.15 22.04
N THR A 247 2.61 8.17 20.86
CA THR A 247 3.25 8.32 19.55
C THR A 247 3.66 9.74 19.13
N ARG A 248 3.11 10.81 19.71
CA ARG A 248 3.46 12.17 19.24
C ARG A 248 4.93 12.51 19.47
N GLY A 249 5.52 11.99 20.55
CA GLY A 249 6.96 12.12 20.83
C GLY A 249 7.85 11.28 19.90
N ASP A 250 7.29 10.25 19.29
CA ASP A 250 8.04 9.25 18.52
C ASP A 250 8.14 9.56 17.02
N VAL A 251 7.38 10.54 16.51
CA VAL A 251 7.46 10.97 15.11
C VAL A 251 8.82 11.62 14.83
N LEU A 252 9.64 10.95 14.01
CA LEU A 252 10.96 11.43 13.60
C LEU A 252 10.89 12.25 12.32
N ARG A 253 10.15 11.74 11.34
CA ARG A 253 10.10 12.27 9.98
C ARG A 253 8.74 12.00 9.35
N VAL A 254 8.27 12.92 8.53
CA VAL A 254 7.11 12.73 7.64
C VAL A 254 7.56 12.98 6.21
N VAL A 255 7.27 12.04 5.31
CA VAL A 255 7.53 12.19 3.87
C VAL A 255 6.19 12.16 3.16
N GLN A 256 5.88 13.19 2.37
CA GLN A 256 4.62 13.31 1.63
C GLN A 256 4.86 13.25 0.12
N ARG A 257 3.98 12.54 -0.58
CA ARG A 257 3.91 12.40 -2.04
C ARG A 257 2.48 12.58 -2.48
N GLY A 258 2.16 13.78 -2.97
CA GLY A 258 0.80 14.12 -3.38
C GLY A 258 -0.20 13.86 -2.26
N ARG A 259 -1.06 12.84 -2.45
CA ARG A 259 -2.12 12.44 -1.51
C ARG A 259 -1.71 11.34 -0.53
N ARG A 260 -0.43 11.00 -0.43
CA ARG A 260 0.10 9.96 0.46
C ARG A 260 1.17 10.52 1.37
N ALA A 261 1.27 9.97 2.57
CA ALA A 261 2.34 10.29 3.50
C ALA A 261 2.83 9.03 4.22
N VAL A 262 4.10 9.07 4.62
CA VAL A 262 4.74 8.05 5.44
C VAL A 262 5.33 8.72 6.66
N ILE A 263 4.94 8.25 7.83
CA ILE A 263 5.46 8.71 9.12
C ILE A 263 6.47 7.69 9.62
N LEU A 264 7.71 8.13 9.78
CA LEU A 264 8.76 7.34 10.42
C LEU A 264 8.73 7.61 11.92
N ARG A 265 8.68 6.53 12.71
CA ARG A 265 8.63 6.58 14.17
C ARG A 265 9.91 5.99 14.76
N ARG A 266 10.25 6.40 15.98
CA ARG A 266 11.47 5.93 16.67
C ARG A 266 11.40 4.47 17.09
N ARG A 267 10.27 4.08 17.68
CA ARG A 267 10.08 2.75 18.30
C ARG A 267 9.21 1.83 17.46
N LEU A 268 8.26 2.42 16.74
CA LEU A 268 7.30 1.69 15.92
C LEU A 268 7.73 1.72 14.45
N GLY A 269 7.23 0.76 13.68
CA GLY A 269 7.41 0.74 12.22
C GLY A 269 6.84 2.00 11.55
N PRO A 270 7.22 2.26 10.29
CA PRO A 270 6.66 3.36 9.53
C PRO A 270 5.15 3.18 9.34
N GLN A 271 4.42 4.28 9.34
CA GLN A 271 2.95 4.31 9.19
C GLN A 271 2.58 5.03 7.91
N ASN A 272 1.76 4.40 7.06
CA ASN A 272 1.23 5.05 5.87
C ASN A 272 -0.03 5.84 6.23
N LEU A 273 -0.22 6.95 5.52
CA LEU A 273 -1.43 7.76 5.54
C LEU A 273 -1.82 8.16 4.13
N ARG A 274 -3.11 8.41 3.94
CA ARG A 274 -3.72 8.84 2.68
C ARG A 274 -4.61 10.04 2.92
N LEU A 275 -4.60 10.99 1.99
CA LEU A 275 -5.50 12.14 1.98
C LEU A 275 -6.80 11.74 1.25
N GLU A 276 -7.89 11.59 2.00
CA GLU A 276 -9.23 11.26 1.49
C GLU A 276 -10.21 12.34 1.96
N ASN A 277 -10.99 12.91 1.03
CA ASN A 277 -11.94 13.99 1.34
C ASN A 277 -11.31 15.13 2.15
N ASP A 278 -10.14 15.58 1.69
CA ASP A 278 -9.31 16.64 2.30
C ASP A 278 -8.91 16.40 3.76
N ARG A 279 -8.93 15.13 4.20
CA ARG A 279 -8.47 14.72 5.52
C ARG A 279 -7.43 13.62 5.43
N TRP A 280 -6.37 13.74 6.22
CA TRP A 280 -5.38 12.68 6.37
C TRP A 280 -5.97 11.55 7.20
N LYS A 281 -5.81 10.33 6.71
CA LYS A 281 -6.29 9.11 7.35
C LYS A 281 -5.17 8.10 7.42
N VAL A 282 -5.14 7.35 8.51
CA VAL A 282 -4.26 6.20 8.69
C VAL A 282 -4.62 5.15 7.66
N ASP A 283 -3.62 4.78 6.87
CA ASP A 283 -3.68 3.74 5.85
C ASP A 283 -2.88 2.52 6.30
N TYR A 284 -2.87 1.48 5.48
CA TYR A 284 -2.24 0.17 5.79
C TYR A 284 -0.75 0.23 6.13
#